data_AF-A0A6V7WC67-F1
#
_entry.id   AF-A0A6V7WC67-F1
#
_cell.length_a   1.000
_cell.length_b   1.000
_cell.length_c   1.000
_cell.angle_alpha   90.00
_cell.angle_beta   90.00
_cell.angle_gamma   90.00
#
_symmetry.space_group_name_H-M   'P 1'
#
loop_
_entity.id
_entity.type
_entity.pdbx_description
1 polymer ?
#
loop_
_entity_poly.entity_id
_entity_poly.type
_entity_poly.pdbx_seq_one_letter_code
_entity_poly.pdbx_strand_id
1 'polypeptide(L)' 'MFPGYVASKYSHLLISDQGIYMRQNALTDMVLCMLERTDIALVTQTPFCKDRSGIWAALEQVVFTKTCF' A
#
# COMPACT_ATOMS: atom_id res chain seq x y z
N MET A 1 12.45 -13.52 13.34
CA MET A 1 11.04 -13.96 13.28
C MET A 1 10.14 -12.75 13.45
N PHE A 2 9.05 -12.62 12.68
CA PHE A 2 8.29 -11.37 12.45
C PHE A 2 7.42 -10.95 13.65
N PRO A 3 7.84 -10.01 14.52
CA PRO A 3 7.13 -9.71 15.77
C PRO A 3 5.79 -9.02 15.53
N GLY A 4 5.70 -8.14 14.51
CA GLY A 4 4.44 -7.48 14.15
C GLY A 4 3.37 -8.44 13.65
N TYR A 5 3.76 -9.49 12.93
CA TYR A 5 2.86 -10.55 12.50
C TYR A 5 2.31 -11.33 13.72
N VAL A 6 3.18 -11.72 14.65
CA VAL A 6 2.79 -12.48 15.85
C VAL A 6 1.90 -11.66 16.78
N ALA A 7 2.12 -10.35 16.87
CA ALA A 7 1.33 -9.44 17.71
C ALA A 7 -0.02 -9.06 17.09
N SER A 8 -0.26 -9.39 15.81
CA SER A 8 -1.48 -9.00 15.12
C SER A 8 -2.68 -9.81 15.60
N LYS A 9 -3.83 -9.12 15.75
CA LYS A 9 -5.09 -9.73 16.23
C LYS A 9 -6.12 -9.95 15.12
N TYR A 10 -5.86 -9.37 13.94
CA TYR A 10 -6.81 -9.32 12.83
C TYR A 10 -6.27 -10.14 11.65
N SER A 11 -7.19 -10.66 10.83
CA SER A 11 -6.86 -11.47 9.65
C SER A 11 -6.18 -10.68 8.54
N HIS A 12 -6.44 -9.37 8.45
CA HIS A 12 -5.83 -8.48 7.46
C HIS A 12 -4.68 -7.70 8.08
N LEU A 13 -3.56 -7.66 7.36
CA LEU A 13 -2.34 -6.97 7.75
C LEU A 13 -2.02 -5.89 6.72
N LEU A 14 -1.86 -4.66 7.20
CA LEU A 14 -1.40 -3.54 6.39
C LEU A 14 0.06 -3.22 6.76
N ILE A 15 0.92 -3.17 5.76
CA ILE A 15 2.28 -2.66 5.89
C ILE A 15 2.27 -1.23 5.37
N SER A 16 2.61 -0.28 6.24
CA SER A 16 2.69 1.13 5.90
C SER A 16 4.02 1.70 6.41
N ASP A 17 4.69 2.46 5.55
CA ASP A 17 5.92 3.17 5.87
C ASP A 17 5.58 4.63 6.20
N GLN A 18 6.26 5.21 7.18
CA GLN A 18 6.09 6.62 7.56
C GLN A 18 6.37 7.60 6.40
N GLY A 19 7.20 7.22 5.43
CA GLY A 19 7.53 8.02 4.26
C GLY A 19 6.60 7.85 3.06
N ILE A 20 5.76 6.81 3.04
CA ILE A 20 4.89 6.49 1.91
C ILE A 20 3.46 6.81 2.29
N TYR A 21 2.84 7.68 1.49
CA TYR A 21 1.46 8.10 1.70
C TYR A 21 0.52 7.26 0.84
N MET A 22 -0.73 7.20 1.29
CA MET A 22 -1.82 6.56 0.57
C MET A 22 -2.83 7.62 0.18
N ARG A 23 -3.48 7.45 -0.98
CA ARG A 23 -4.63 8.28 -1.31
C ARG A 23 -5.80 7.93 -0.38
N GLN A 24 -6.68 8.89 -0.14
CA GLN A 24 -7.72 8.79 0.88
C GLN A 24 -8.65 7.57 0.71
N ASN A 25 -8.95 7.19 -0.54
CA ASN A 25 -9.82 6.04 -0.83
C ASN A 25 -9.05 4.74 -1.09
N ALA A 26 -7.72 4.82 -1.18
CA ALA A 26 -6.89 3.72 -1.64
C ALA A 26 -6.98 2.51 -0.70
N LEU A 27 -7.03 2.73 0.62
CA LEU A 27 -7.17 1.64 1.58
C LEU A 27 -8.49 0.88 1.41
N THR A 28 -9.59 1.61 1.22
CA THR A 28 -10.92 1.02 1.00
C THR A 28 -10.93 0.17 -0.26
N ASP A 29 -10.35 0.67 -1.34
CA ASP A 29 -10.27 -0.07 -2.61
C ASP A 29 -9.46 -1.36 -2.47
N MET A 30 -8.35 -1.36 -1.71
CA MET A 30 -7.57 -2.58 -1.46
C MET A 30 -8.35 -3.61 -0.66
N VAL A 31 -9.05 -3.17 0.39
CA VAL A 31 -9.83 -4.08 1.23
C VAL A 31 -10.99 -4.67 0.45
N LEU A 32 -11.70 -3.86 -0.34
CA LEU A 32 -12.77 -4.35 -1.23
C LEU A 32 -12.25 -5.39 -2.21
N CYS A 33 -11.10 -5.15 -2.84
CA CYS A 33 -10.46 -6.11 -3.74
C CYS A 33 -10.20 -7.47 -3.05
N MET A 34 -9.72 -7.47 -1.81
CA MET A 34 -9.50 -8.70 -1.03
C MET A 34 -10.80 -9.38 -0.56
N LEU A 35 -11.88 -8.62 -0.36
CA LEU A 35 -13.16 -9.17 0.09
C LEU A 35 -13.98 -9.75 -1.08
N GLU A 36 -13.93 -9.12 -2.25
CA GLU A 36 -14.66 -9.56 -3.45
C GLU A 36 -14.04 -10.79 -4.10
N ARG A 37 -12.73 -11.01 -3.90
CA ARG A 37 -11.95 -12.07 -4.53
C ARG A 37 -11.25 -12.94 -3.50
N THR A 38 -11.71 -14.18 -3.36
CA THR A 38 -11.15 -15.16 -2.42
C THR A 38 -9.81 -15.75 -2.87
N ASP A 39 -9.37 -15.45 -4.10
CA ASP A 39 -8.10 -15.89 -4.69
C ASP A 39 -6.95 -14.89 -4.48
N ILE A 40 -7.19 -13.77 -3.78
CA ILE A 40 -6.19 -12.72 -3.56
C ILE A 40 -5.61 -12.80 -2.14
N ALA A 41 -4.32 -13.09 -2.05
CA ALA A 41 -3.58 -13.10 -0.79
C ALA A 41 -2.86 -11.77 -0.48
N LEU A 42 -2.59 -10.94 -1.50
CA LEU A 42 -1.82 -9.71 -1.37
C LEU A 42 -2.30 -8.66 -2.35
N VAL A 43 -2.55 -7.45 -1.84
CA VAL A 43 -2.81 -6.26 -2.65
C VAL A 43 -1.70 -5.26 -2.37
N THR A 44 -1.14 -4.70 -3.44
CA THR A 44 -0.11 -3.66 -3.37
C THR A 44 -0.56 -2.47 -4.19
N GLN A 45 -0.23 -1.27 -3.71
CA GLN A 45 -0.50 -0.02 -4.40
C GLN A 45 0.80 0.62 -4.84
N THR A 46 0.74 1.36 -5.93
CA THR A 46 1.84 2.23 -6.33
C THR A 46 2.10 3.22 -5.18
N PRO A 47 3.33 3.29 -4.64
CA PRO A 47 3.64 4.19 -3.55
C PRO A 47 3.37 5.62 -4.00
N PHE A 48 2.61 6.36 -3.19
CA PHE A 48 2.36 7.78 -3.42
C PHE A 48 3.15 8.57 -2.38
N CYS A 49 4.07 9.42 -2.82
CA CYS A 49 4.71 10.38 -1.94
C CYS A 49 3.91 11.69 -2.01
N LYS A 50 3.63 12.30 -0.86
CA LYS A 50 2.99 13.62 -0.79
C LYS A 50 3.80 14.60 -1.64
N ASP A 51 3.12 15.40 -2.47
CA ASP A 51 3.78 16.41 -3.31
C ASP A 51 4.70 17.30 -2.46
N ARG A 52 6.00 17.15 -2.67
CA ARG A 52 7.05 17.94 -2.04
C ARG A 52 7.56 18.94 -3.06
N SER A 53 7.79 20.19 -2.67
CA SER A 53 8.32 21.20 -3.59
C SER A 53 9.82 20.98 -3.83
N GLY A 54 10.24 20.99 -5.10
CA GLY A 54 11.65 20.98 -5.50
C GLY A 54 12.01 19.98 -6.61
N ILE A 55 13.26 20.04 -7.06
CA ILE A 55 13.84 19.21 -8.14
C ILE A 55 13.85 17.71 -7.84
N TRP A 56 13.78 17.33 -6.56
CA TRP A 56 13.76 15.94 -6.10
C TRP A 56 12.36 15.29 -6.15
N ALA A 57 11.31 16.10 -6.35
CA ALA A 57 9.93 15.60 -6.47
C ALA A 57 9.70 14.78 -7.75
N ALA A 58 10.50 15.02 -8.79
CA ALA A 58 10.39 14.31 -10.07
C ALA A 58 10.93 12.87 -10.02
N LEU A 59 11.78 12.54 -9.04
CA LEU A 59 12.38 11.20 -8.88
C LEU A 59 11.55 10.28 -7.96
N GLU A 60 10.61 10.82 -7.19
CA GLU A 60 9.72 10.03 -6.31
C GLU A 60 8.57 9.34 -7.07
N GLN A 61 8.35 9.67 -8.34
CA GLN A 61 7.34 9.07 -9.21
C GLN A 61 7.84 7.86 -10.02
N VAL A 62 8.95 7.24 -9.64
CA VAL A 62 9.41 6.02 -10.32
C VAL A 62 8.50 4.84 -9.93
N VAL A 63 7.67 4.47 -10.91
CA VAL A 63 6.69 3.39 -10.89
C VAL A 63 7.35 2.06 -10.50
N PHE A 64 7.02 1.55 -9.31
CA PHE A 64 7.21 0.13 -8.99
C PHE A 64 6.05 -0.67 -9.61
N THR A 65 6.43 -1.45 -10.62
CA THR A 65 5.73 -2.47 -11.43
C THR A 65 4.35 -2.99 -10.97
N LYS A 66 3.43 -3.01 -11.95
CA LYS A 66 2.16 -3.76 -12.09
C LYS A 66 1.75 -4.69 -10.93
N THR A 67 0.65 -4.32 -10.28
CA THR A 67 -0.23 -5.22 -9.53
C THR A 67 -1.66 -4.72 -9.66
N CYS A 68 -2.60 -5.68 -9.69
CA CYS A 68 -3.93 -5.61 -10.32
C CYS A 68 -4.70 -4.29 -10.13
N PHE A 69 -5.16 -3.73 -11.26
CA PHE A 69 -6.28 -2.78 -11.31
C PHE A 69 -7.59 -3.49 -10.99
#